data_AF-A0A7X1U3R2-F1
#
_entry.id   AF-A0A7X1U3R2-F1
#
_cell.length_a   1.000
_cell.length_b   1.000
_cell.length_c   1.000
_cell.angle_alpha   90.00
_cell.angle_beta   90.00
_cell.angle_gamma   90.00
#
_symmetry.space_group_name_H-M   'P 1'
#
loop_
_entity.id
_entity.type
_entity.pdbx_description
1 polymer ?
#
loop_
_entity_poly.entity_id
_entity_poly.type
_entity_poly.pdbx_seq_one_letter_code
_entity_poly.pdbx_strand_id
1 'polypeptide(L)'
;MIGQPQQNPRDAIVEDLNRKLEQFFGGGGQVQEFAQGATGEKFGFGATGHQDRLRAERARLAPAVREQADKGLDPTQIGTALSMRVQRVLMIATENNIEIRRGP
;
A
#
# COMPACT_ATOMS: atom_id res chain seq x y z
N MET A 1 -16.61 -49.61 16.67
CA MET A 1 -15.27 -49.05 16.45
C MET A 1 -15.45 -47.66 15.87
N ILE A 2 -15.26 -46.62 16.70
CA ILE A 2 -15.41 -45.22 16.28
C ILE A 2 -14.04 -44.72 15.83
N GLY A 3 -13.99 -44.13 14.64
CA GLY A 3 -12.77 -43.67 13.98
C GLY A 3 -11.95 -42.78 14.90
N GLN A 4 -10.65 -43.02 14.93
CA GLN A 4 -9.71 -42.14 15.63
C GLN A 4 -9.91 -40.70 15.16
N PRO A 5 -9.84 -39.70 16.06
CA PRO A 5 -9.96 -38.30 15.67
C PRO A 5 -8.88 -38.01 14.63
N GLN A 6 -9.32 -37.72 13.40
CA GLN A 6 -8.44 -37.31 12.32
C GLN A 6 -7.67 -36.09 12.82
N GLN A 7 -6.34 -36.17 12.83
CA GLN A 7 -5.47 -35.08 13.29
C GLN A 7 -5.91 -33.79 12.60
N ASN A 8 -6.05 -32.72 13.38
CA ASN A 8 -6.48 -31.44 12.81
C ASN A 8 -5.51 -31.10 11.66
N PRO A 9 -6.02 -30.81 10.44
CA PRO A 9 -5.17 -30.62 9.27
C PRO A 9 -4.12 -29.52 9.49
N ARG A 10 -4.39 -28.54 10.35
CA ARG A 10 -3.40 -27.54 10.74
C ARG A 10 -2.24 -28.13 11.53
N ASP A 11 -2.52 -29.02 12.47
CA ASP A 11 -1.49 -29.62 13.33
C ASP A 11 -0.54 -30.51 12.52
N ALA A 12 -1.09 -31.26 11.56
CA ALA A 12 -0.29 -32.08 10.64
C ALA A 12 0.64 -31.22 9.75
N ILE A 13 0.16 -30.05 9.29
CA ILE A 13 0.98 -29.11 8.52
C ILE A 13 2.08 -28.49 9.40
N VAL A 14 1.75 -28.11 10.64
CA VAL A 14 2.72 -27.53 11.58
C VAL A 14 3.84 -28.51 11.90
N GLU A 15 3.49 -29.77 12.18
CA GLU A 15 4.46 -30.82 12.46
C GLU A 15 5.40 -31.07 11.27
N ASP A 16 4.86 -31.07 10.05
CA ASP A 16 5.65 -31.24 8.84
C ASP A 16 6.60 -30.05 8.56
N LEU A 17 6.13 -28.83 8.79
CA LEU A 17 6.96 -27.63 8.68
C LEU A 17 8.11 -27.64 9.68
N ASN A 18 7.83 -28.01 10.94
CA ASN A 18 8.87 -28.07 11.99
C ASN A 18 9.95 -29.09 11.63
N ARG A 19 9.57 -30.29 11.18
CA ARG A 19 10.53 -31.32 10.74
C ARG A 19 11.41 -30.83 9.58
N LYS A 20 10.85 -30.08 8.63
CA LYS A 20 11.61 -29.52 7.50
C LYS A 20 12.60 -28.44 7.96
N LEU A 21 12.20 -27.59 8.91
CA LEU A 21 13.09 -26.59 9.50
C LEU A 21 14.24 -27.27 10.25
N GLU A 22 13.95 -28.27 11.08
CA GLU A 22 14.97 -29.06 11.79
C GLU A 22 15.94 -29.75 10.83
N GLN A 23 15.44 -30.34 9.75
CA GLN A 23 16.28 -30.95 8.72
C GLN A 23 17.19 -29.92 8.03
N PHE A 24 16.65 -28.74 7.70
CA PHE A 24 17.41 -27.67 7.04
C PHE A 24 18.51 -27.11 7.95
N PHE A 25 18.16 -26.73 9.17
CA PHE A 25 19.13 -26.15 10.12
C PHE A 25 20.09 -27.20 10.69
N GLY A 26 19.61 -28.41 10.97
CA GLY A 26 20.43 -29.54 11.44
C GLY A 26 21.42 -30.05 10.39
N GLY A 27 21.10 -29.89 9.09
CA GLY A 27 21.99 -30.17 7.98
C GLY A 27 23.04 -29.07 7.70
N GLY A 28 23.11 -28.03 8.54
CA GLY A 28 24.04 -26.91 8.37
C GLY A 28 23.52 -25.80 7.45
N GLY A 29 22.24 -25.82 7.07
CA GLY A 29 21.60 -24.73 6.36
C GLY A 29 21.60 -23.45 7.20
N GLN A 30 21.97 -22.34 6.59
CA GLN A 30 21.98 -21.03 7.23
C GLN A 30 20.99 -20.10 6.54
N VAL A 31 20.38 -19.21 7.32
CA VAL A 31 19.61 -18.10 6.77
C VAL A 31 20.59 -17.18 6.05
N GLN A 32 20.37 -16.97 4.75
CA GLN A 32 21.11 -15.97 3.99
C GLN A 32 20.28 -14.68 3.95
N GLU A 33 20.81 -13.64 4.58
CA GLU A 33 20.29 -12.29 4.40
C GLU A 33 20.88 -11.71 3.12
N PHE A 34 20.04 -11.53 2.11
CA PHE A 34 20.44 -10.80 0.91
C PHE A 34 20.28 -9.31 1.16
N ALA A 35 21.33 -8.54 0.86
CA ALA A 35 21.22 -7.11 0.80
C ALA A 35 20.08 -6.72 -0.17
N GLN A 36 19.31 -5.71 0.22
CA GLN A 36 18.21 -5.18 -0.56
C GLN A 36 18.67 -4.89 -2.00
N GLY A 37 18.12 -5.63 -2.98
CA GLY A 37 18.42 -5.47 -4.41
C GLY A 37 19.42 -6.47 -5.03
N ALA A 38 19.93 -7.46 -4.29
CA ALA A 38 20.81 -8.52 -4.85
C ALA A 38 20.03 -9.60 -5.63
N THR A 39 18.79 -9.87 -5.25
CA THR A 39 17.82 -10.65 -6.01
C THR A 39 16.81 -9.67 -6.59
N GLY A 40 16.36 -9.82 -7.83
CA GLY A 40 15.45 -8.85 -8.50
C GLY A 40 14.12 -8.57 -7.79
N GLU A 41 13.85 -9.18 -6.63
CA GLU A 41 12.77 -8.82 -5.73
C GLU A 41 13.10 -7.55 -4.95
N LYS A 42 12.58 -6.44 -5.45
CA LYS A 42 12.67 -5.14 -4.77
C LYS A 42 11.70 -5.09 -3.60
N PHE A 43 12.07 -5.69 -2.48
CA PHE A 43 11.48 -5.33 -1.18
C PHE A 43 11.96 -3.93 -0.78
N GLY A 44 11.37 -2.86 -1.35
CA GLY A 44 11.38 -1.53 -0.72
C GLY A 44 11.84 -0.30 -1.54
N PHE A 45 12.43 -0.39 -2.73
CA PHE A 45 12.85 0.81 -3.49
C PHE A 45 12.61 0.73 -5.02
N GLY A 46 11.55 0.04 -5.43
CA GLY A 46 11.24 -0.18 -6.86
C GLY A 46 10.30 0.81 -7.54
N ALA A 47 9.64 1.71 -6.80
CA ALA A 47 8.56 2.56 -7.33
C ALA A 47 8.48 3.97 -6.71
N THR A 48 9.46 4.38 -5.90
CA THR A 48 9.37 5.61 -5.09
C THR A 48 9.57 6.88 -5.93
N GLY A 49 10.59 6.96 -6.78
CA GLY A 49 10.90 8.22 -7.50
C GLY A 49 9.76 8.79 -8.35
N HIS A 50 9.02 7.95 -9.09
CA HIS A 50 7.87 8.40 -9.86
C HIS A 50 6.69 8.80 -8.97
N GLN A 51 6.38 7.99 -7.95
CA GLN A 51 5.28 8.26 -7.02
C GLN A 51 5.55 9.50 -6.17
N ASP A 52 6.78 9.71 -5.72
CA ASP A 52 7.20 10.88 -4.95
C ASP A 52 7.15 12.14 -5.80
N ARG A 53 7.57 12.06 -7.08
CA ARG A 53 7.40 13.16 -8.02
C ARG A 53 5.93 13.51 -8.22
N LEU A 54 5.06 12.51 -8.41
CA LEU A 54 3.63 12.73 -8.56
C LEU A 54 3.00 13.32 -7.30
N ARG A 55 3.41 12.90 -6.11
CA ARG A 55 2.99 13.50 -4.83
C ARG A 55 3.44 14.95 -4.72
N ALA A 56 4.69 15.26 -5.07
CA ALA A 56 5.20 16.63 -5.08
C ALA A 56 4.43 17.54 -6.06
N GLU A 57 4.13 17.04 -7.26
CA GLU A 57 3.30 17.74 -8.25
C GLU A 57 1.88 18.00 -7.72
N ARG A 58 1.30 17.06 -6.97
CA ARG A 58 -0.02 17.23 -6.35
C ARG A 58 0.00 18.21 -5.17
N ALA A 59 1.01 18.14 -4.31
CA ALA A 59 1.20 19.08 -3.20
C ALA A 59 1.30 20.53 -3.68
N ARG A 60 1.94 20.77 -4.84
CA ARG A 60 1.99 22.11 -5.46
C ARG A 60 0.62 22.67 -5.86
N LEU A 61 -0.34 21.80 -6.18
CA LEU A 61 -1.70 22.19 -6.55
C LEU A 61 -2.64 22.33 -5.35
N ALA A 62 -2.22 21.88 -4.16
CA ALA A 62 -3.02 21.92 -2.94
C ALA A 62 -3.50 23.32 -2.55
N PRO A 63 -2.70 24.40 -2.65
CA PRO A 63 -3.19 25.75 -2.34
C PRO A 63 -4.35 26.20 -3.23
N ALA A 64 -4.27 25.91 -4.54
CA ALA A 64 -5.34 26.25 -5.48
C ALA A 64 -6.62 25.44 -5.20
N VAL A 65 -6.49 24.15 -4.85
CA VAL A 65 -7.65 23.33 -4.44
C VAL A 65 -8.27 23.86 -3.15
N ARG A 66 -7.45 24.26 -2.17
CA ARG A 66 -7.91 24.84 -0.90
C ARG A 66 -8.66 26.14 -1.11
N GLU A 67 -8.14 27.06 -1.93
CA GLU A 67 -8.82 28.32 -2.23
C GLU A 67 -10.22 28.12 -2.82
N GLN A 68 -10.38 27.12 -3.69
CA GLN A 68 -11.68 26.81 -4.29
C GLN A 68 -12.61 26.07 -3.31
N ALA A 69 -12.05 25.22 -2.44
CA ALA A 69 -12.80 24.58 -1.36
C ALA A 69 -13.32 25.60 -0.32
N ASP A 70 -12.51 26.61 0.01
CA ASP A 70 -12.87 27.70 0.93
C ASP A 70 -14.00 28.58 0.38
N LYS A 71 -14.16 28.65 -0.96
CA LYS A 71 -15.31 29.26 -1.64
C LYS A 71 -16.59 28.41 -1.53
N GLY A 72 -16.51 27.23 -0.93
CA GLY A 72 -17.62 26.31 -0.74
C GLY A 72 -17.97 25.49 -1.99
N LEU A 73 -17.07 25.41 -2.97
CA LEU A 73 -17.28 24.66 -4.21
C LEU A 73 -17.19 23.16 -3.98
N ASP A 74 -17.97 22.40 -4.75
CA ASP A 74 -17.92 20.94 -4.75
C ASP A 74 -16.73 20.41 -5.60
N PRO A 75 -16.34 19.12 -5.46
CA PRO A 75 -15.20 18.55 -6.21
C PRO A 75 -15.32 18.65 -7.73
N THR A 76 -16.54 18.64 -8.28
CA THR A 76 -16.80 18.76 -9.72
C THR A 76 -16.56 20.18 -10.19
N GLN A 77 -17.07 21.17 -9.45
CA GLN A 77 -16.87 22.59 -9.69
C GLN A 77 -15.39 22.98 -9.59
N ILE A 78 -14.69 22.48 -8.58
CA ILE A 78 -13.24 22.68 -8.43
C ILE A 78 -12.48 22.07 -9.61
N GLY A 79 -12.87 20.86 -10.05
CA GLY A 79 -12.30 20.21 -11.22
C GLY A 79 -12.44 21.05 -12.49
N THR A 80 -13.64 21.59 -12.74
CA THR A 80 -13.90 22.49 -13.87
C THR A 80 -13.09 23.79 -13.75
N ALA A 81 -13.06 24.42 -12.58
CA ALA A 81 -12.35 25.69 -12.36
C ALA A 81 -10.82 25.55 -12.56
N LEU A 82 -10.24 24.42 -12.16
CA LEU A 82 -8.81 24.16 -12.28
C LEU A 82 -8.43 23.33 -13.52
N SER A 83 -9.39 23.08 -14.42
CA SER A 83 -9.21 22.22 -15.61
C SER A 83 -8.57 20.87 -15.28
N MET A 84 -9.01 20.24 -14.18
CA MET A 84 -8.49 18.96 -13.71
C MET A 84 -9.60 17.93 -13.50
N ARG A 85 -9.23 16.64 -13.60
CA ARG A 85 -10.16 15.54 -13.32
C ARG A 85 -10.60 15.57 -11.84
N VAL A 86 -11.87 15.31 -11.58
CA VAL A 86 -12.46 15.27 -10.23
C VAL A 86 -11.70 14.32 -9.29
N GLN A 87 -11.32 13.13 -9.77
CA GLN A 87 -10.50 12.21 -8.98
C GLN A 87 -9.15 12.80 -8.55
N ARG A 88 -8.54 13.67 -9.38
CA ARG A 88 -7.29 14.34 -9.02
C ARG A 88 -7.51 15.39 -7.93
N VAL A 89 -8.63 16.12 -7.98
CA VAL A 89 -9.06 17.03 -6.89
C VAL A 89 -9.18 16.25 -5.58
N LEU A 90 -9.94 15.15 -5.59
CA LEU A 90 -10.17 14.33 -4.40
C LEU A 90 -8.88 13.74 -3.83
N MET A 91 -7.97 13.28 -4.70
CA MET A 91 -6.67 12.78 -4.28
C MET A 91 -5.82 13.88 -3.65
N ILE A 92 -5.73 15.07 -4.26
CA ILE A 92 -5.03 16.22 -3.67
C ILE A 92 -5.63 16.58 -2.31
N ALA A 93 -6.97 16.62 -2.21
CA ALA A 93 -7.65 16.95 -0.97
C ALA A 93 -7.36 15.95 0.15
N THR A 94 -7.39 14.65 -0.18
CA THR A 94 -7.11 13.57 0.77
C THR A 94 -5.64 13.59 1.21
N GLU A 95 -4.70 13.77 0.27
CA GLU A 95 -3.26 13.79 0.56
C GLU A 95 -2.83 15.04 1.37
N ASN A 96 -3.59 16.15 1.31
CA ASN A 96 -3.24 17.43 1.92
C ASN A 96 -4.22 17.90 3.02
N ASN A 97 -5.09 17.00 3.51
CA ASN A 97 -6.09 17.29 4.55
C ASN A 97 -6.92 18.55 4.23
N ILE A 98 -7.47 18.61 3.01
CA ILE A 98 -8.38 19.68 2.58
C ILE A 98 -9.80 19.14 2.66
N GLU A 99 -10.64 19.77 3.47
CA GLU A 99 -12.06 19.47 3.52
C GLU A 99 -12.76 20.11 2.32
N ILE A 100 -13.42 19.30 1.49
CA ILE A 100 -14.23 19.78 0.38
C ILE A 100 -15.68 19.44 0.70
N ARG A 101 -16.55 20.45 0.60
CA ARG A 101 -17.99 20.25 0.67
C ARG A 101 -18.41 19.25 -0.40
N ARG A 102 -18.92 18.10 -0.01
CA ARG A 102 -19.52 17.19 -0.98
C ARG A 102 -20.88 17.76 -1.37
N GLY A 103 -21.11 17.84 -2.69
CA GLY A 103 -22.43 18.17 -3.23
C GLY A 103 -23.49 17.17 -2.74
N PRO A 104 -24.78 17.55 -2.83
CA PRO A 104 -25.88 16.64 -2.50
C PRO A 104 -25.86 15.36 -3.34
#